data_AF-A0A225AYZ1-F1
#
_entry.id   AF-A0A225AYZ1-F1
#
_cell.length_a   1.000
_cell.length_b   1.000
_cell.length_c   1.000
_cell.angle_alpha   90.00
_cell.angle_beta   90.00
_cell.angle_gamma   90.00
#
_symmetry.space_group_name_H-M   'P 1'
#
loop_
_entity.id
_entity.type
_entity.pdbx_description
1 polymer ?
#
loop_
_entity_poly.entity_id
_entity_poly.type
_entity_poly.pdbx_seq_one_letter_code
_entity_poly.pdbx_strand_id
1 'polypeptide(L)'
;MIYSALVILCLVLSSFGQRFVSAPVITDNVDAIYTATLLDRASSSIRGRVTASSGANGVGLSFDVSFTGLPAGLGPFPYHVHVSPVPGNGDCDAAGPHLDPYNRGEQPPCDASAPATCQIGDLSGKHGNATAPAFTAVYTDPYLSNNAQSNAFIGDRSIVIHSANGTRLNCGNFHLVSGNPSSSAKAGNPSISTRVPRGSTLTHLISPSASTHTSTSTRVTFTSTSTHVVPTSSSTHVVSTSTSTHIPTTTTTIRVPTTFTSRRATTTSISIRPGNFTTH
;
A
#
# COMPACT_ATOMS: atom_id res chain seq x y z
N MET A 1 -67.67 -7.95 -2.47
CA MET A 1 -66.45 -7.14 -2.75
C MET A 1 -65.42 -7.54 -1.68
N ILE A 2 -64.90 -8.77 -1.75
CA ILE A 2 -63.63 -9.18 -2.37
C ILE A 2 -62.41 -8.54 -1.68
N TYR A 3 -61.83 -9.34 -0.76
CA TYR A 3 -60.45 -9.43 -0.28
C TYR A 3 -59.58 -8.16 -0.21
N SER A 4 -59.47 -7.62 1.01
CA SER A 4 -58.37 -6.75 1.41
C SER A 4 -57.13 -7.60 1.73
N ALA A 5 -56.33 -7.90 0.71
CA ALA A 5 -55.05 -8.58 0.85
C ALA A 5 -53.96 -7.57 1.24
N LEU A 6 -53.64 -7.48 2.53
CA LEU A 6 -52.48 -6.76 3.03
C LEU A 6 -51.24 -7.66 2.83
N VAL A 7 -50.56 -7.52 1.70
CA VAL A 7 -49.29 -8.18 1.44
C VAL A 7 -48.19 -7.37 2.12
N ILE A 8 -47.81 -7.77 3.34
CA ILE A 8 -46.60 -7.29 4.00
C ILE A 8 -45.41 -7.96 3.29
N LEU A 9 -44.86 -7.25 2.30
CA LEU A 9 -43.61 -7.63 1.64
C LEU A 9 -42.46 -7.42 2.64
N CYS A 10 -42.09 -8.51 3.31
CA CYS A 10 -40.92 -8.57 4.18
C CYS A 10 -39.66 -8.44 3.31
N LEU A 11 -39.12 -7.22 3.17
CA LEU A 11 -37.79 -6.97 2.61
C LEU A 11 -36.73 -7.42 3.61
N VAL A 12 -36.52 -8.73 3.69
CA VAL A 12 -35.36 -9.29 4.37
C VAL A 12 -34.15 -9.01 3.47
N LEU A 13 -33.50 -7.88 3.67
CA LEU A 13 -32.17 -7.62 3.12
C LEU A 13 -31.22 -8.61 3.78
N SER A 14 -31.02 -9.76 3.14
CA SER A 14 -29.95 -10.69 3.50
C SER A 14 -28.63 -9.94 3.35
N SER A 15 -28.09 -9.43 4.45
CA SER A 15 -26.73 -8.92 4.51
C SER A 15 -25.81 -10.12 4.27
N PHE A 16 -25.44 -10.35 3.02
CA PHE A 16 -24.32 -11.22 2.68
C PHE A 16 -23.06 -10.55 3.24
N GLY A 17 -22.77 -10.80 4.52
CA GLY A 17 -21.50 -10.44 5.11
C GLY A 17 -20.41 -11.13 4.31
N GLN A 18 -19.60 -10.36 3.60
CA GLN A 18 -18.42 -10.90 2.92
C GLN A 18 -17.56 -11.56 4.01
N ARG A 19 -17.47 -12.89 3.96
CA ARG A 19 -16.67 -13.64 4.93
C ARG A 19 -15.21 -13.50 4.52
N PHE A 20 -14.46 -12.70 5.26
CA PHE A 20 -13.01 -12.64 5.09
C PHE A 20 -12.35 -13.89 5.71
N VAL A 21 -11.12 -14.16 5.29
CA VAL A 21 -10.29 -15.23 5.83
C VAL A 21 -9.01 -14.60 6.37
N SER A 22 -8.48 -15.10 7.48
CA SER A 22 -7.19 -14.65 7.98
C SER A 22 -6.08 -14.99 6.98
N ALA A 23 -5.18 -14.04 6.74
CA ALA A 23 -4.03 -14.24 5.88
C ALA A 23 -3.10 -15.34 6.45
N PRO A 24 -2.69 -16.33 5.65
CA PRO A 24 -1.72 -17.33 6.07
C PRO A 24 -0.32 -16.71 6.16
N VAL A 25 0.50 -17.25 7.06
CA VAL A 25 1.93 -16.93 7.08
C VAL A 25 2.58 -17.53 5.83
N ILE A 26 3.39 -16.72 5.15
CA ILE A 26 4.14 -17.10 3.95
C ILE A 26 5.52 -17.56 4.38
N THR A 27 5.96 -18.72 3.88
CA THR A 27 7.21 -19.37 4.31
C THR A 27 8.14 -19.75 3.15
N ASP A 28 7.76 -19.42 1.92
CA ASP A 28 8.44 -19.81 0.69
C ASP A 28 9.04 -18.60 -0.05
N ASN A 29 9.34 -17.51 0.66
CA ASN A 29 10.00 -16.35 0.08
C ASN A 29 11.44 -16.69 -0.33
N VAL A 30 11.80 -16.30 -1.55
CA VAL A 30 13.09 -16.61 -2.19
C VAL A 30 14.13 -15.55 -1.88
N ASP A 31 15.42 -15.86 -2.09
CA ASP A 31 16.50 -14.88 -1.95
C ASP A 31 16.48 -13.86 -3.11
N ALA A 32 15.57 -12.89 -3.00
CA ALA A 32 15.37 -11.80 -3.94
C ALA A 32 15.00 -10.51 -3.18
N ILE A 33 15.54 -9.39 -3.67
CA ILE A 33 15.34 -8.06 -3.10
C ILE A 33 14.49 -7.24 -4.07
N TYR A 34 13.37 -6.75 -3.58
CA TYR A 34 12.52 -5.78 -4.28
C TYR A 34 12.65 -4.41 -3.64
N THR A 35 12.56 -3.37 -4.44
CA THR A 35 12.63 -1.98 -3.98
C THR A 35 11.59 -1.15 -4.69
N ALA A 36 10.81 -0.38 -3.92
CA ALA A 36 10.01 0.72 -4.42
C ALA A 36 10.63 2.05 -4.01
N THR A 37 10.92 2.91 -4.99
CA THR A 37 11.35 4.29 -4.75
C THR A 37 10.18 5.21 -5.05
N LEU A 38 9.83 6.09 -4.12
CA LEU A 38 8.76 7.07 -4.31
C LEU A 38 9.15 8.06 -5.44
N LEU A 39 8.16 8.46 -6.24
CA LEU A 39 8.39 9.31 -7.40
C LEU A 39 9.04 10.65 -7.01
N ASP A 40 10.02 11.06 -7.80
CA ASP A 40 10.61 12.40 -7.71
C ASP A 40 9.72 13.40 -8.45
N ARG A 41 8.86 14.11 -7.70
CA ARG A 41 7.92 15.09 -8.23
C ARG A 41 8.29 16.48 -7.77
N ALA A 42 8.23 17.47 -8.68
CA ALA A 42 8.36 18.87 -8.30
C ALA A 42 7.21 19.35 -7.39
N SER A 43 6.04 18.73 -7.49
CA SER A 43 4.84 19.07 -6.71
C SER A 43 4.77 18.47 -5.30
N SER A 44 5.74 17.64 -4.92
CA SER A 44 5.76 16.98 -3.61
C SER A 44 7.18 16.99 -3.05
N SER A 45 7.32 17.31 -1.77
CA SER A 45 8.59 17.18 -1.04
C SER A 45 8.89 15.74 -0.62
N ILE A 46 7.90 14.85 -0.68
CA ILE A 46 8.00 13.50 -0.14
C ILE A 46 8.94 12.67 -1.01
N ARG A 47 10.01 12.14 -0.41
CA ARG A 47 10.94 11.19 -1.02
C ARG A 47 11.03 9.95 -0.15
N GLY A 48 11.49 8.85 -0.72
CA GLY A 48 11.72 7.66 0.07
C GLY A 48 11.85 6.39 -0.73
N ARG A 49 12.16 5.33 0.00
CA ARG A 49 12.44 4.00 -0.52
C ARG A 49 11.90 2.97 0.47
N VAL A 50 11.28 1.92 -0.07
CA VAL A 50 10.86 0.72 0.66
C VAL A 50 11.56 -0.47 0.03
N THR A 51 12.38 -1.16 0.80
CA THR A 51 13.08 -2.38 0.39
C THR A 51 12.43 -3.58 1.05
N ALA A 52 12.24 -4.65 0.30
CA ALA A 52 11.74 -5.91 0.81
C ALA A 52 12.70 -7.04 0.42
N SER A 53 13.12 -7.84 1.40
CA SER A 53 13.93 -9.05 1.21
C SER A 53 13.28 -10.22 1.93
N SER A 54 13.69 -11.45 1.61
CA SER A 54 13.22 -12.63 2.34
C SER A 54 13.51 -12.50 3.84
N GLY A 55 12.53 -12.84 4.67
CA GLY A 55 12.72 -12.99 6.11
C GLY A 55 13.49 -14.28 6.45
N ALA A 56 13.76 -14.49 7.74
CA ALA A 56 14.46 -15.67 8.21
C ALA A 56 13.73 -16.95 7.76
N ASN A 57 14.47 -17.91 7.20
CA ASN A 57 13.96 -19.18 6.69
C ASN A 57 12.83 -19.04 5.64
N GLY A 58 12.78 -17.94 4.88
CA GLY A 58 11.72 -17.71 3.90
C GLY A 58 10.41 -17.20 4.49
N VAL A 59 10.35 -16.95 5.79
CA VAL A 59 9.13 -16.51 6.49
C VAL A 59 8.93 -15.01 6.32
N GLY A 60 7.89 -14.63 5.59
CA GLY A 60 7.55 -13.24 5.34
C GLY A 60 8.62 -12.46 4.59
N LEU A 61 8.42 -11.15 4.51
CA LEU A 61 9.40 -10.22 3.98
C LEU A 61 9.89 -9.28 5.08
N SER A 62 11.20 -9.10 5.16
CA SER A 62 11.82 -8.04 5.94
C SER A 62 11.75 -6.75 5.13
N PHE A 63 11.13 -5.73 5.71
CA PHE A 63 11.00 -4.40 5.15
C PHE A 63 12.01 -3.43 5.77
N ASP A 64 12.70 -2.67 4.93
CA ASP A 64 13.45 -1.47 5.31
C ASP A 64 12.78 -0.27 4.64
N VAL A 65 12.18 0.59 5.47
CA VAL A 65 11.38 1.74 5.07
C VAL A 65 12.14 3.02 5.41
N SER A 66 12.25 3.93 4.46
CA SER A 66 12.82 5.26 4.65
C SER A 66 12.00 6.30 3.89
N PHE A 67 11.46 7.28 4.61
CA PHE A 67 10.74 8.43 4.05
C PHE A 67 11.32 9.74 4.55
N THR A 68 11.34 10.75 3.69
CA THR A 68 11.77 12.11 4.02
C THR A 68 10.85 13.14 3.35
N GLY A 69 10.90 14.38 3.84
CA GLY A 69 10.10 15.47 3.29
C GLY A 69 8.60 15.31 3.56
N LEU A 70 8.23 14.57 4.62
CA LEU A 70 6.84 14.40 5.03
C LEU A 70 6.31 15.73 5.62
N PRO A 71 5.22 16.30 5.06
CA PRO A 71 4.76 17.65 5.40
C PRO A 71 4.06 17.70 6.75
N ALA A 72 4.54 18.52 7.68
CA ALA A 72 3.91 18.69 8.99
C ALA A 72 2.40 19.00 8.87
N GLY A 73 1.59 18.38 9.71
CA GLY A 73 0.14 18.60 9.76
C GLY A 73 -0.71 17.77 8.80
N LEU A 74 -0.12 17.01 7.86
CA LEU A 74 -0.86 16.05 7.03
C LEU A 74 -0.80 14.60 7.57
N GLY A 75 0.02 14.34 8.58
CA GLY A 75 0.21 13.03 9.20
C GLY A 75 -0.82 12.71 10.30
N PRO A 76 -0.80 11.48 10.86
CA PRO A 76 0.10 10.38 10.54
C PRO A 76 -0.04 9.92 9.09
N PHE A 77 1.04 9.37 8.52
CA PHE A 77 1.12 8.98 7.12
C PHE A 77 1.07 7.46 6.99
N PRO A 78 -0.12 6.88 6.77
CA PRO A 78 -0.22 5.47 6.46
C PRO A 78 0.38 5.20 5.08
N TYR A 79 0.98 4.02 4.93
CA TYR A 79 1.55 3.53 3.70
C TYR A 79 1.20 2.06 3.52
N HIS A 80 0.84 1.70 2.29
CA HIS A 80 0.30 0.39 1.96
C HIS A 80 0.86 -0.14 0.64
N VAL A 81 0.88 -1.46 0.49
CA VAL A 81 1.05 -2.10 -0.81
C VAL A 81 -0.29 -2.11 -1.54
N HIS A 82 -0.31 -1.62 -2.78
CA HIS A 82 -1.50 -1.53 -3.62
C HIS A 82 -1.49 -2.58 -4.73
N VAL A 83 -2.68 -2.95 -5.22
CA VAL A 83 -2.87 -4.08 -6.15
C VAL A 83 -2.24 -3.89 -7.52
N SER A 84 -2.01 -2.65 -7.97
CA SER A 84 -1.51 -2.37 -9.32
C SER A 84 -0.23 -1.53 -9.31
N PRO A 85 0.63 -1.69 -10.33
CA PRO A 85 1.74 -0.77 -10.54
C PRO A 85 1.21 0.61 -10.92
N VAL A 86 1.91 1.65 -10.47
CA VAL A 86 1.75 3.03 -10.87
C VAL A 86 2.17 3.17 -12.34
N PRO A 87 1.31 3.74 -13.22
CA PRO A 87 1.61 3.97 -14.63
C PRO A 87 2.73 4.99 -14.84
N GLY A 88 3.25 5.07 -16.07
CA GLY A 88 4.38 5.95 -16.42
C GLY A 88 4.11 7.45 -16.27
N ASN A 89 2.85 7.89 -16.25
CA ASN A 89 2.47 9.27 -15.91
C ASN A 89 2.54 9.55 -14.39
N GLY A 90 2.82 8.54 -13.59
CA GLY A 90 2.95 8.63 -12.15
C GLY A 90 1.62 8.66 -11.40
N ASP A 91 0.46 8.45 -12.00
CA ASP A 91 -0.82 8.57 -11.29
C ASP A 91 -0.95 7.55 -10.14
N CYS A 92 -0.98 8.03 -8.88
CA CYS A 92 -1.08 7.15 -7.73
C CYS A 92 -2.47 6.53 -7.58
N ASP A 93 -3.53 7.13 -8.12
CA ASP A 93 -4.88 6.57 -8.02
C ASP A 93 -5.00 5.28 -8.84
N ALA A 94 -4.27 5.19 -9.95
CA ALA A 94 -4.19 4.01 -10.80
C ALA A 94 -3.56 2.78 -10.12
N ALA A 95 -2.92 2.94 -8.95
CA ALA A 95 -2.47 1.80 -8.14
C ALA A 95 -3.64 0.94 -7.60
N GLY A 96 -4.87 1.46 -7.62
CA GLY A 96 -6.06 0.72 -7.19
C GLY A 96 -6.20 0.64 -5.66
N PRO A 97 -7.01 -0.30 -5.11
CA PRO A 97 -7.13 -0.52 -3.67
C PRO A 97 -5.86 -1.12 -3.04
N HIS A 98 -5.86 -1.24 -1.71
CA HIS A 98 -4.84 -2.00 -0.98
C HIS A 98 -4.83 -3.46 -1.44
N LEU A 99 -3.66 -4.10 -1.37
CA LEU A 99 -3.52 -5.52 -1.65
C LEU A 99 -4.24 -6.34 -0.56
N ASP A 100 -5.39 -6.90 -0.93
CA ASP A 100 -6.30 -7.61 -0.01
C ASP A 100 -6.95 -8.84 -0.69
N PRO A 101 -6.18 -9.91 -0.98
CA PRO A 101 -6.70 -11.10 -1.64
C PRO A 101 -7.61 -11.95 -0.72
N TYR A 102 -7.73 -11.60 0.56
CA TYR A 102 -8.54 -12.32 1.55
C TYR A 102 -9.82 -11.56 1.94
N ASN A 103 -10.14 -10.49 1.21
CA ASN A 103 -11.37 -9.71 1.35
C ASN A 103 -11.60 -9.18 2.77
N ARG A 104 -10.52 -8.81 3.47
CA ARG A 104 -10.58 -8.28 4.83
C ARG A 104 -11.35 -6.95 4.87
N GLY A 105 -11.13 -6.09 3.89
CA GLY A 105 -11.72 -4.76 3.79
C GLY A 105 -11.03 -3.71 4.66
N GLU A 106 -11.51 -2.47 4.58
CA GLU A 106 -10.91 -1.34 5.31
C GLU A 106 -11.38 -1.26 6.78
N GLN A 107 -12.63 -1.66 7.02
CA GLN A 107 -13.32 -1.46 8.31
C GLN A 107 -13.67 -2.80 8.98
N PRO A 108 -13.45 -2.92 10.30
CA PRO A 108 -12.80 -1.94 11.20
C PRO A 108 -11.32 -1.70 10.82
N PRO A 109 -10.63 -0.66 11.32
CA PRO A 109 -9.20 -0.48 11.06
C PRO A 109 -8.38 -1.70 11.48
N CYS A 110 -7.18 -1.89 10.93
CA CYS A 110 -6.31 -3.01 11.30
C CYS A 110 -6.03 -3.03 12.81
N ASP A 111 -6.21 -4.19 13.42
CA ASP A 111 -5.78 -4.47 14.77
C ASP A 111 -4.39 -5.11 14.72
N ALA A 112 -3.37 -4.33 15.09
CA ALA A 112 -1.98 -4.79 15.11
C ALA A 112 -1.74 -5.97 16.06
N SER A 113 -2.63 -6.21 17.03
CA SER A 113 -2.54 -7.40 17.91
C SER A 113 -3.02 -8.69 17.23
N ALA A 114 -3.74 -8.57 16.13
CA ALA A 114 -4.25 -9.68 15.31
C ALA A 114 -3.92 -9.46 13.81
N PRO A 115 -2.64 -9.34 13.43
CA PRO A 115 -2.24 -8.83 12.10
C PRO A 115 -2.63 -9.77 10.94
N ALA A 116 -2.89 -11.05 11.20
CA ALA A 116 -3.45 -11.99 10.23
C ALA A 116 -4.87 -11.60 9.78
N THR A 117 -5.56 -10.74 10.53
CA THR A 117 -6.91 -10.23 10.22
C THR A 117 -6.88 -8.84 9.58
N CYS A 118 -5.71 -8.38 9.15
CA CYS A 118 -5.55 -7.13 8.40
C CYS A 118 -5.42 -7.41 6.89
N GLN A 119 -5.62 -6.38 6.06
CA GLN A 119 -5.26 -6.49 4.65
C GLN A 119 -3.76 -6.77 4.57
N ILE A 120 -3.33 -7.68 3.72
CA ILE A 120 -1.89 -8.02 3.66
C ILE A 120 -1.04 -6.82 3.22
N GLY A 121 -1.61 -5.94 2.39
CA GLY A 121 -0.99 -4.69 1.99
C GLY A 121 -1.00 -3.59 3.05
N ASP A 122 -1.74 -3.73 4.16
CA ASP A 122 -1.82 -2.73 5.22
C ASP A 122 -0.58 -2.79 6.15
N LEU A 123 0.54 -2.24 5.67
CA LEU A 123 1.79 -2.21 6.42
C LEU A 123 1.71 -1.30 7.64
N SER A 124 1.10 -0.11 7.51
CA SER A 124 1.00 0.85 8.61
C SER A 124 0.07 0.41 9.72
N GLY A 125 -1.04 -0.26 9.40
CA GLY A 125 -1.93 -0.86 10.38
C GLY A 125 -1.23 -1.94 11.21
N LYS A 126 -0.36 -2.75 10.59
CA LYS A 126 0.40 -3.82 11.26
C LYS A 126 1.64 -3.32 12.02
N HIS A 127 2.37 -2.38 11.43
CA HIS A 127 3.74 -2.03 11.87
C HIS A 127 3.90 -0.56 12.30
N GLY A 128 2.84 0.23 12.22
CA GLY A 128 2.82 1.65 12.61
C GLY A 128 2.98 2.63 11.43
N ASN A 129 2.33 3.79 11.57
CA ASN A 129 2.39 4.88 10.61
C ASN A 129 3.74 5.62 10.63
N ALA A 130 4.09 6.27 9.52
CA ALA A 130 5.10 7.31 9.56
C ALA A 130 4.52 8.59 10.21
N THR A 131 5.29 9.26 11.08
CA THR A 131 4.75 10.35 11.93
C THR A 131 5.62 11.61 11.97
N ALA A 132 6.83 11.55 11.44
CA ALA A 132 7.80 12.65 11.48
C ALA A 132 8.27 13.04 10.06
N PRO A 133 8.80 14.26 9.86
CA PRO A 133 9.30 14.71 8.55
C PRO A 133 10.31 13.78 7.89
N ALA A 134 11.08 13.06 8.70
CA ALA A 134 11.88 11.91 8.31
C ALA A 134 11.45 10.71 9.16
N PHE A 135 11.32 9.55 8.53
CA PHE A 135 10.87 8.32 9.18
C PHE A 135 11.65 7.13 8.63
N THR A 136 12.08 6.25 9.51
CA THR A 136 12.68 4.97 9.15
C THR A 136 12.10 3.87 10.01
N ALA A 137 11.89 2.69 9.43
CA ALA A 137 11.45 1.50 10.16
C ALA A 137 12.03 0.23 9.54
N VAL A 138 12.27 -0.77 10.38
CA VAL A 138 12.65 -2.12 9.96
C VAL A 138 11.77 -3.11 10.70
N TYR A 139 11.10 -4.00 9.96
CA TYR A 139 10.21 -5.02 10.53
C TYR A 139 10.03 -6.17 9.54
N THR A 140 9.56 -7.31 10.03
CA THR A 140 9.17 -8.44 9.19
C THR A 140 7.65 -8.52 9.08
N ASP A 141 7.13 -8.55 7.87
CA ASP A 141 5.72 -8.85 7.61
C ASP A 141 5.55 -10.30 7.15
N PRO A 142 4.81 -11.15 7.89
CA PRO A 142 4.71 -12.57 7.57
C PRO A 142 3.70 -12.88 6.44
N TYR A 143 3.00 -11.89 5.88
CA TYR A 143 1.86 -12.11 5.00
C TYR A 143 2.08 -11.67 3.55
N LEU A 144 3.17 -10.95 3.27
CA LEU A 144 3.56 -10.54 1.91
C LEU A 144 4.61 -11.50 1.32
N SER A 145 4.67 -11.55 -0.01
CA SER A 145 5.54 -12.47 -0.73
C SER A 145 6.37 -11.83 -1.84
N ASN A 146 7.57 -12.37 -2.06
CA ASN A 146 8.38 -12.11 -3.24
C ASN A 146 8.39 -13.29 -4.24
N ASN A 147 7.55 -14.31 -4.01
CA ASN A 147 7.31 -15.41 -4.93
C ASN A 147 6.23 -15.01 -5.94
N ALA A 148 6.55 -15.03 -7.24
CA ALA A 148 5.67 -14.57 -8.32
C ALA A 148 4.39 -15.41 -8.48
N GLN A 149 4.38 -16.64 -7.98
CA GLN A 149 3.19 -17.51 -7.96
C GLN A 149 2.23 -17.18 -6.80
N SER A 150 2.65 -16.37 -5.83
CA SER A 150 1.83 -16.02 -4.67
C SER A 150 0.81 -14.92 -5.00
N ASN A 151 -0.41 -15.04 -4.47
CA ASN A 151 -1.40 -13.95 -4.52
C ASN A 151 -1.01 -12.75 -3.64
N ALA A 152 0.00 -12.92 -2.79
CA ALA A 152 0.62 -11.89 -1.96
C ALA A 152 1.89 -11.30 -2.58
N PHE A 153 2.17 -11.61 -3.85
CA PHE A 153 3.35 -11.13 -4.56
C PHE A 153 3.39 -9.61 -4.64
N ILE A 154 4.52 -9.01 -4.24
CA ILE A 154 4.74 -7.55 -4.27
C ILE A 154 5.44 -7.06 -5.54
N GLY A 155 6.08 -7.94 -6.31
CA GLY A 155 7.02 -7.54 -7.34
C GLY A 155 6.40 -6.90 -8.59
N ASP A 156 5.08 -7.01 -8.75
CA ASP A 156 4.26 -6.35 -9.77
C ASP A 156 3.24 -5.37 -9.15
N ARG A 157 3.58 -4.84 -7.97
CA ARG A 157 2.75 -3.95 -7.16
C ARG A 157 3.45 -2.63 -6.89
N SER A 158 2.74 -1.75 -6.20
CA SER A 158 3.26 -0.45 -5.78
C SER A 158 3.10 -0.22 -4.29
N ILE A 159 3.89 0.71 -3.75
CA ILE A 159 3.67 1.32 -2.44
C ILE A 159 3.04 2.69 -2.65
N VAL A 160 2.07 3.05 -1.82
CA VAL A 160 1.49 4.40 -1.75
C VAL A 160 1.61 4.89 -0.32
N ILE A 161 1.97 6.16 -0.15
CA ILE A 161 1.90 6.88 1.13
C ILE A 161 0.77 7.89 1.09
N HIS A 162 -0.01 7.92 2.16
CA HIS A 162 -1.20 8.72 2.30
C HIS A 162 -1.05 9.78 3.40
N SER A 163 -1.87 10.83 3.37
CA SER A 163 -2.14 11.65 4.54
C SER A 163 -3.13 10.95 5.49
N ALA A 164 -3.31 11.51 6.69
CA ALA A 164 -4.24 10.99 7.69
C ALA A 164 -5.71 10.91 7.22
N ASN A 165 -6.09 11.70 6.21
CA ASN A 165 -7.43 11.66 5.61
C ASN A 165 -7.55 10.69 4.42
N GLY A 166 -6.52 9.88 4.13
CA GLY A 166 -6.50 8.89 3.06
C GLY A 166 -6.06 9.40 1.68
N THR A 167 -5.78 10.70 1.51
CA THR A 167 -5.29 11.24 0.23
C THR A 167 -3.94 10.62 -0.13
N ARG A 168 -3.78 10.11 -1.36
CA ARG A 168 -2.51 9.57 -1.87
C ARG A 168 -1.53 10.72 -2.11
N LEU A 169 -0.43 10.78 -1.36
CA LEU A 169 0.54 11.88 -1.42
C LEU A 169 1.70 11.58 -2.38
N ASN A 170 2.19 10.34 -2.38
CA ASN A 170 3.20 9.85 -3.32
C ASN A 170 3.12 8.33 -3.42
N CYS A 171 3.79 7.75 -4.42
CA CYS A 171 3.77 6.32 -4.68
C CYS A 171 5.02 5.88 -5.45
N GLY A 172 5.25 4.57 -5.55
CA GLY A 172 6.37 3.98 -6.30
C GLY A 172 6.18 2.49 -6.56
N ASN A 173 6.71 1.99 -7.68
CA ASN A 173 6.62 0.58 -8.05
C ASN A 173 7.73 -0.25 -7.44
N PHE A 174 7.41 -1.47 -6.98
CA PHE A 174 8.45 -2.43 -6.63
C PHE A 174 9.14 -2.96 -7.88
N HIS A 175 10.45 -2.99 -7.83
CA HIS A 175 11.30 -3.57 -8.87
C HIS A 175 12.29 -4.53 -8.24
N LEU A 176 12.59 -5.63 -8.93
CA LEU A 176 13.68 -6.53 -8.56
C LEU A 176 15.02 -5.80 -8.68
N VAL A 177 15.78 -5.76 -7.59
CA VAL A 177 17.11 -5.14 -7.53
C VAL A 177 18.22 -6.20 -7.45
N SER A 178 17.96 -7.34 -6.81
CA SER A 178 18.92 -8.44 -6.66
C SER A 178 18.21 -9.77 -6.47
N GLY A 179 18.89 -10.87 -6.82
CA GLY A 179 18.39 -12.24 -6.72
C GLY A 179 17.68 -12.72 -7.99
N ASN A 180 17.45 -14.02 -8.07
CA ASN A 180 16.69 -14.61 -9.16
C ASN A 180 15.26 -14.85 -8.66
N PRO A 181 14.24 -14.13 -9.17
CA PRO A 181 12.87 -14.51 -8.90
C PRO A 181 12.71 -15.91 -9.46
N SER A 182 12.34 -16.88 -8.62
CA SER A 182 12.09 -18.26 -9.07
C SER A 182 11.26 -18.22 -10.36
N SER A 183 11.79 -18.90 -11.36
CA SER A 183 11.51 -18.76 -12.79
C SER A 183 10.01 -18.73 -13.12
N SER A 184 9.52 -17.56 -13.57
CA SER A 184 8.55 -17.36 -14.68
C SER A 184 8.02 -15.93 -14.72
N ALA A 185 8.89 -14.92 -14.78
CA ALA A 185 8.49 -13.61 -15.28
C ALA A 185 8.78 -13.57 -16.77
N LYS A 186 7.73 -13.56 -17.60
CA LYS A 186 7.81 -13.28 -19.04
C LYS A 186 8.28 -11.82 -19.19
N ALA A 187 9.60 -11.62 -19.20
CA ALA A 187 10.21 -10.34 -19.48
C ALA A 187 9.75 -9.88 -20.87
N GLY A 188 8.99 -8.79 -20.91
CA GLY A 188 8.79 -8.03 -22.14
C GLY A 188 10.17 -7.57 -22.63
N ASN A 189 10.60 -8.11 -23.76
CA ASN A 189 11.90 -7.82 -24.35
C ASN A 189 11.99 -6.33 -24.73
N PRO A 190 12.95 -5.54 -24.24
CA PRO A 190 13.20 -4.21 -24.79
C PRO A 190 14.04 -4.40 -26.05
N SER A 191 13.38 -4.44 -27.22
CA SER A 191 14.12 -4.42 -28.48
C SER A 191 14.68 -3.01 -28.71
N ILE A 192 15.93 -2.82 -28.30
CA ILE A 192 16.83 -1.82 -28.86
C ILE A 192 17.23 -2.34 -30.25
N SER A 193 16.76 -1.70 -31.31
CA SER A 193 17.28 -1.92 -32.67
C SER A 193 17.90 -0.64 -33.19
N THR A 194 19.23 -0.60 -33.14
CA THR A 194 20.06 0.39 -33.82
C THR A 194 20.55 -0.18 -35.16
N ARG A 195 20.49 0.69 -36.18
CA ARG A 195 21.24 0.73 -37.46
C ARG A 195 20.49 0.38 -38.75
N VAL A 196 20.41 1.44 -39.57
CA VAL A 196 20.29 1.50 -41.03
C VAL A 196 21.62 1.03 -41.68
N PRO A 197 21.61 0.32 -42.84
CA PRO A 197 21.90 1.00 -44.13
C PRO A 197 21.13 0.48 -45.37
N ARG A 198 20.63 1.46 -46.15
CA ARG A 198 20.73 1.69 -47.62
C ARG A 198 20.63 0.51 -48.61
N GLY A 199 19.45 0.39 -49.24
CA GLY A 199 19.19 0.51 -50.70
C GLY A 199 19.65 -0.58 -51.68
N SER A 200 18.71 -1.13 -52.47
CA SER A 200 18.78 -1.31 -53.94
C SER A 200 17.48 -1.91 -54.50
N THR A 201 17.03 -1.36 -55.63
CA THR A 201 15.81 -1.63 -56.40
C THR A 201 16.00 -2.80 -57.38
N LEU A 202 14.94 -3.55 -57.74
CA LEU A 202 14.47 -3.85 -59.13
C LEU A 202 13.50 -5.06 -59.24
N THR A 203 12.24 -4.74 -59.53
CA THR A 203 11.28 -5.26 -60.56
C THR A 203 11.08 -6.75 -60.96
N HIS A 204 9.76 -7.09 -61.11
CA HIS A 204 9.08 -8.01 -62.06
C HIS A 204 9.11 -9.53 -61.71
N LEU A 205 8.05 -10.37 -61.72
CA LEU A 205 6.84 -10.54 -62.56
C LEU A 205 5.68 -11.29 -61.82
N ILE A 206 4.54 -11.43 -62.51
CA ILE A 206 3.14 -11.60 -62.10
C ILE A 206 2.61 -13.07 -62.13
N SER A 207 1.89 -13.50 -61.06
CA SER A 207 0.65 -14.36 -60.92
C SER A 207 0.56 -15.84 -61.40
N PRO A 208 -0.53 -16.61 -61.07
CA PRO A 208 -1.26 -16.73 -59.78
C PRO A 208 -1.70 -18.19 -59.42
N SER A 209 -2.21 -18.42 -58.20
CA SER A 209 -3.32 -19.35 -57.98
C SER A 209 -4.18 -18.94 -56.79
N ALA A 210 -5.48 -19.16 -56.94
CA ALA A 210 -6.59 -18.45 -56.33
C ALA A 210 -7.19 -19.12 -55.09
N SER A 211 -7.92 -18.34 -54.27
CA SER A 211 -9.28 -18.57 -53.72
C SER A 211 -9.61 -17.45 -52.72
N THR A 212 -10.35 -16.39 -53.10
CA THR A 212 -11.81 -16.15 -52.84
C THR A 212 -12.16 -15.98 -51.34
N HIS A 213 -12.93 -15.00 -50.83
CA HIS A 213 -14.03 -14.18 -51.34
C HIS A 213 -14.12 -12.78 -50.68
N THR A 214 -14.68 -11.89 -51.48
CA THR A 214 -15.16 -10.51 -51.37
C THR A 214 -15.94 -10.13 -50.10
N SER A 215 -15.73 -8.90 -49.59
CA SER A 215 -16.81 -7.96 -49.23
C SER A 215 -16.32 -6.51 -49.13
N THR A 216 -17.20 -5.63 -49.60
CA THR A 216 -17.02 -4.26 -50.08
C THR A 216 -16.79 -3.20 -48.99
N SER A 217 -15.98 -2.19 -49.34
CA SER A 217 -15.72 -0.97 -48.56
C SER A 217 -16.74 0.12 -48.90
N THR A 218 -17.30 0.78 -47.88
CA THR A 218 -17.83 2.14 -47.99
C THR A 218 -17.39 2.95 -46.78
N ARG A 219 -16.58 3.97 -47.06
CA ARG A 219 -16.11 5.02 -46.16
C ARG A 219 -17.26 5.95 -45.81
N VAL A 220 -17.53 6.17 -44.52
CA VAL A 220 -18.21 7.39 -44.06
C VAL A 220 -17.60 7.86 -42.73
N THR A 221 -17.15 9.12 -42.74
CA THR A 221 -16.69 9.89 -41.59
C THR A 221 -17.90 10.37 -40.80
N PHE A 222 -17.93 10.15 -39.48
CA PHE A 222 -18.82 10.89 -38.59
C PHE A 222 -18.13 11.30 -37.29
N THR A 223 -18.21 12.60 -37.06
CA THR A 223 -17.92 13.37 -35.86
C THR A 223 -18.88 12.96 -34.74
N SER A 224 -18.37 12.66 -33.54
CA SER A 224 -19.21 12.42 -32.36
C SER A 224 -18.89 13.45 -31.28
N THR A 225 -19.81 14.40 -31.14
CA THR A 225 -19.95 15.35 -30.04
C THR A 225 -20.14 14.58 -28.73
N SER A 226 -19.25 14.76 -27.75
CA SER A 226 -19.43 14.22 -26.40
C SER A 226 -20.16 15.25 -25.55
N THR A 227 -21.42 15.00 -25.24
CA THR A 227 -22.20 15.75 -24.24
C THR A 227 -21.75 15.32 -22.84
N HIS A 228 -21.17 16.27 -22.11
CA HIS A 228 -20.76 16.15 -20.72
C HIS A 228 -22.01 16.07 -19.82
N VAL A 229 -22.30 14.89 -19.26
CA VAL A 229 -23.30 14.74 -18.19
C VAL A 229 -22.56 14.70 -16.86
N VAL A 230 -22.66 15.77 -16.10
CA VAL A 230 -22.17 15.90 -14.72
C VAL A 230 -23.14 15.16 -13.79
N PRO A 231 -22.72 14.17 -12.99
CA PRO A 231 -23.52 13.71 -11.88
C PRO A 231 -23.34 14.67 -10.71
N THR A 232 -24.38 15.45 -10.42
CA THR A 232 -24.51 16.26 -9.21
C THR A 232 -24.85 15.34 -8.03
N SER A 233 -23.90 15.07 -7.15
CA SER A 233 -24.16 14.43 -5.87
C SER A 233 -24.71 15.46 -4.88
N SER A 234 -26.00 15.36 -4.60
CA SER A 234 -26.70 16.11 -3.56
C SER A 234 -26.32 15.59 -2.17
N SER A 235 -25.58 16.40 -1.41
CA SER A 235 -25.30 16.17 0.02
C SER A 235 -26.54 16.41 0.87
N THR A 236 -27.07 15.34 1.47
CA THR A 236 -27.99 15.44 2.61
C THR A 236 -27.18 15.64 3.89
N HIS A 237 -27.22 16.83 4.46
CA HIS A 237 -26.72 17.13 5.80
C HIS A 237 -27.54 16.37 6.84
N VAL A 238 -26.95 15.38 7.50
CA VAL A 238 -27.48 14.84 8.76
C VAL A 238 -26.91 15.69 9.89
N VAL A 239 -27.75 16.54 10.47
CA VAL A 239 -27.47 17.27 11.70
C VAL A 239 -27.55 16.28 12.85
N SER A 240 -26.39 15.87 13.36
CA SER A 240 -26.30 15.11 14.62
C SER A 240 -26.26 16.10 15.79
N THR A 241 -27.37 16.21 16.52
CA THR A 241 -27.43 16.88 17.82
C THR A 241 -26.65 16.07 18.85
N SER A 242 -25.57 16.63 19.38
CA SER A 242 -24.83 16.07 20.51
C SER A 242 -25.54 16.40 21.82
N THR A 243 -26.13 15.40 22.45
CA THR A 243 -26.65 15.47 23.81
C THR A 243 -25.47 15.47 24.78
N SER A 244 -25.24 16.58 25.48
CA SER A 244 -24.22 16.71 26.52
C SER A 244 -24.65 16.00 27.79
N THR A 245 -24.00 14.89 28.15
CA THR A 245 -24.09 14.28 29.48
C THR A 245 -22.97 14.83 30.37
N HIS A 246 -23.38 15.64 31.33
CA HIS A 246 -22.56 16.24 32.37
C HIS A 246 -22.10 15.18 33.38
N ILE A 247 -20.79 14.90 33.45
CA ILE A 247 -20.17 14.07 34.50
C ILE A 247 -19.69 15.01 35.62
N PRO A 248 -20.09 14.81 36.89
CA PRO A 248 -19.63 15.65 37.99
C PRO A 248 -18.18 15.32 38.38
N THR A 249 -17.33 16.33 38.38
CA THR A 249 -15.94 16.26 38.85
C THR A 249 -15.91 16.35 40.37
N THR A 250 -15.52 15.27 41.06
CA THR A 250 -15.19 15.31 42.49
C THR A 250 -13.75 15.80 42.69
N THR A 251 -13.59 16.98 43.28
CA THR A 251 -12.30 17.54 43.69
C THR A 251 -11.86 16.92 45.02
N THR A 252 -10.78 16.13 45.01
CA THR A 252 -10.11 15.69 46.24
C THR A 252 -8.92 16.61 46.52
N THR A 253 -9.09 17.49 47.51
CA THR A 253 -8.01 18.34 48.02
C THR A 253 -7.09 17.53 48.92
N ILE A 254 -5.87 17.24 48.47
CA ILE A 254 -4.82 16.64 49.31
C ILE A 254 -4.04 17.75 50.00
N ARG A 255 -4.14 17.79 51.33
CA ARG A 255 -3.41 18.71 52.21
C ARG A 255 -2.01 18.14 52.48
N VAL A 256 -0.97 18.89 52.12
CA VAL A 256 0.43 18.56 52.42
C VAL A 256 0.78 19.05 53.83
N PRO A 257 1.28 18.20 54.75
CA PRO A 257 1.93 18.66 55.96
C PRO A 257 3.44 18.85 55.73
N THR A 258 3.92 20.06 56.03
CA THR A 258 5.33 20.41 56.12
C THR A 258 5.92 19.91 57.43
N THR A 259 6.84 18.94 57.38
CA THR A 259 7.90 18.78 58.40
C THR A 259 9.18 18.29 57.75
N PHE A 260 10.22 19.10 57.89
CA PHE A 260 11.56 18.91 57.37
C PHE A 260 12.41 18.22 58.45
N THR A 261 12.96 17.04 58.16
CA THR A 261 14.02 16.45 59.01
C THR A 261 15.12 15.88 58.12
N SER A 262 16.29 16.52 58.18
CA SER A 262 17.50 16.15 57.44
C SER A 262 18.05 14.81 57.93
N ARG A 263 18.28 13.86 57.01
CA ARG A 263 19.21 12.74 57.23
C ARG A 263 20.22 12.67 56.09
N ARG A 264 21.48 12.66 56.51
CA ARG A 264 22.72 12.61 55.75
C ARG A 264 22.83 11.29 54.97
N ALA A 265 23.02 11.37 53.65
CA ALA A 265 23.37 10.23 52.81
C ALA A 265 24.89 10.01 52.83
N THR A 266 25.31 8.77 53.07
CA THR A 266 26.71 8.33 52.98
C THR A 266 27.01 7.91 51.55
N THR A 267 27.96 8.58 50.90
CA THR A 267 28.42 8.27 49.56
C THR A 267 29.37 7.06 49.60
N THR A 268 29.00 5.95 48.97
CA THR A 268 29.91 4.83 48.70
C THR A 268 30.47 4.99 47.29
N SER A 269 31.75 5.34 47.18
CA SER A 269 32.48 5.38 45.92
C SER A 269 33.02 3.99 45.56
N ILE A 270 32.60 3.44 44.42
CA ILE A 270 33.16 2.23 43.82
C ILE A 270 34.35 2.65 42.94
N SER A 271 35.54 2.12 43.24
CA SER A 271 36.78 2.32 42.47
C SER A 271 37.00 1.13 41.54
N ILE A 272 37.03 1.37 40.23
CA ILE A 272 37.36 0.36 39.22
C ILE A 272 38.83 0.59 38.80
N ARG A 273 39.68 -0.41 39.06
CA ARG A 273 41.08 -0.44 38.60
C ARG A 273 41.14 -0.79 37.10
N PRO A 274 42.00 -0.14 36.30
CA PRO A 274 42.31 -0.60 34.95
C PRO A 274 43.27 -1.79 34.99
N GLY A 275 42.96 -2.81 34.20
CA GLY A 275 43.76 -4.02 34.00
C GLY A 275 44.95 -3.76 33.06
N ASN A 276 46.06 -4.43 33.38
CA ASN A 276 47.35 -4.35 32.72
C ASN A 276 47.32 -5.15 31.41
N PHE A 277 47.75 -4.55 30.29
CA PHE A 277 47.91 -5.22 28.99
C PHE A 277 49.40 -5.52 28.79
N THR A 278 49.77 -6.80 28.78
CA THR A 278 51.14 -7.24 28.47
C THR A 278 51.17 -7.75 27.04
N THR A 279 52.05 -7.18 26.22
CA THR A 279 52.32 -7.61 24.85
C THR A 279 53.29 -8.80 24.82
N HIS A 280 52.93 -9.84 24.08
CA HIS A 280 53.84 -10.82 23.49
C HIS A 280 53.43 -11.06 22.04
#